data_AF-A0A661KJQ7-F1
#
_entry.id   AF-A0A661KJQ7-F1
#
_cell.length_a   1.000
_cell.length_b   1.000
_cell.length_c   1.000
_cell.angle_alpha   90.00
_cell.angle_beta   90.00
_cell.angle_gamma   90.00
#
_symmetry.space_group_name_H-M   'P 1'
#
loop_
_entity.id
_entity.type
_entity.pdbx_description
1 polymer ?
#
loop_
_entity_poly.entity_id
_entity_poly.type
_entity_poly.pdbx_seq_one_letter_code
_entity_poly.pdbx_strand_id
1 'polypeptide(L)'
;MVSPLVVWLYKRKESSFVDDAGKESLNFQISMTLYGTILAALGLAIKGVSILIFLTLLDVVFVVIAGVKTSSGEAYRYPLTVIRVIK
;
A
#
# COMPACT_ATOMS: atom_id res chain seq x y z
N MET A 1 1.16 -4.69 -11.70
CA MET A 1 0.79 -3.28 -11.52
C MET A 1 2.02 -2.39 -11.67
N VAL A 2 2.49 -2.18 -12.90
CA VAL A 2 3.65 -1.30 -13.16
C VAL A 2 3.19 0.12 -13.51
N SER A 3 1.97 0.26 -14.01
CA SER A 3 1.37 1.52 -14.46
C SER A 3 1.32 2.62 -13.38
N PRO A 4 0.87 2.34 -12.12
CA PRO A 4 0.87 3.37 -11.08
C PRO A 4 2.28 3.80 -10.69
N LEU A 5 3.22 2.86 -10.69
CA LEU A 5 4.62 3.09 -10.35
C LEU A 5 5.31 3.99 -11.37
N VAL A 6 5.05 3.74 -12.66
CA VAL A 6 5.60 4.53 -13.78
C VAL A 6 5.02 5.94 -13.77
N VAL A 7 3.72 6.09 -13.52
CA VAL A 7 3.07 7.40 -13.39
C VAL A 7 3.60 8.16 -12.18
N TRP A 8 3.81 7.50 -11.05
CA TRP A 8 4.44 8.10 -9.87
C TRP A 8 5.89 8.54 -10.14
N LEU A 9 6.71 7.70 -10.76
CA LEU A 9 8.10 8.02 -11.13
C LEU A 9 8.19 9.23 -12.07
N TYR A 10 7.19 9.43 -12.92
CA TYR A 10 7.12 10.58 -13.82
C TYR A 10 6.67 11.84 -13.08
N LYS A 11 5.63 11.75 -12.24
CA LYS A 11 5.04 12.90 -11.53
C LYS A 11 5.74 13.30 -10.24
N ARG A 12 6.61 12.46 -9.67
CA ARG A 12 7.33 12.75 -8.42
C ARG A 12 8.21 14.00 -8.49
N LYS A 13 8.68 14.38 -9.69
CA LYS A 13 9.49 15.60 -9.88
C LYS A 13 8.65 16.87 -9.99
N GLU A 14 7.35 16.75 -10.28
CA GLU A 14 6.45 17.89 -10.46
C GLU A 14 5.80 18.35 -9.15
N SER A 15 5.65 17.45 -8.17
CA SER A 15 5.00 17.79 -6.90
C SER A 15 5.55 16.96 -5.74
N SER A 16 6.08 17.63 -4.72
CA SER A 16 6.53 17.01 -3.47
C SER A 16 5.39 16.21 -2.80
N PHE A 17 4.14 16.65 -2.98
CA PHE A 17 2.97 15.95 -2.47
C PHE A 17 2.76 14.59 -3.15
N VAL A 18 3.00 14.50 -4.46
CA VAL A 18 2.89 13.24 -5.22
C VAL A 18 4.07 12.31 -4.91
N ASP A 19 5.27 12.86 -4.67
CA ASP A 19 6.41 12.07 -4.19
C ASP A 19 6.07 11.44 -2.82
N ASP A 20 5.59 12.24 -1.85
CA ASP A 20 5.24 11.77 -0.50
C ASP A 20 4.09 10.75 -0.50
N ALA A 21 3.01 11.01 -1.25
CA ALA A 21 1.87 10.09 -1.34
C ALA A 21 2.26 8.75 -1.99
N GLY A 22 3.09 8.78 -3.03
CA GLY A 22 3.55 7.56 -3.69
C GLY A 22 4.58 6.78 -2.85
N LYS A 23 5.46 7.45 -2.10
CA LYS A 23 6.34 6.79 -1.12
C LYS A 23 5.54 6.04 -0.06
N GLU A 24 4.52 6.66 0.51
CA GLU A 24 3.71 6.01 1.55
C GLU A 24 2.88 4.87 0.97
N SER A 25 2.33 5.03 -0.24
CA SER A 25 1.63 3.94 -0.96
C SER A 25 2.56 2.76 -1.22
N LEU A 26 3.83 3.01 -1.56
CA LEU A 26 4.80 1.94 -1.81
C LEU A 26 5.18 1.21 -0.51
N ASN A 27 5.44 1.96 0.56
CA ASN A 27 5.74 1.38 1.88
C ASN A 27 4.59 0.50 2.38
N PHE A 28 3.33 0.92 2.16
CA PHE A 28 2.15 0.13 2.48
C PHE A 28 2.09 -1.17 1.68
N GLN A 29 2.28 -1.09 0.36
CA GLN A 29 2.21 -2.25 -0.53
C GLN A 29 3.34 -3.26 -0.26
N ILE A 30 4.54 -2.79 0.09
CA ILE A 30 5.65 -3.64 0.57
C ILE A 30 5.27 -4.35 1.88
N SER A 31 4.71 -3.60 2.85
CA SER A 31 4.27 -4.16 4.12
C SER A 31 3.21 -5.25 3.91
N MET A 32 2.23 -5.00 3.03
CA MET A 32 1.15 -5.93 2.71
C MET A 32 1.65 -7.20 2.03
N THR A 33 2.60 -7.06 1.10
CA THR A 33 3.25 -8.19 0.42
C THR A 33 4.03 -9.05 1.41
N LEU A 34 4.70 -8.43 2.38
CA LEU A 34 5.45 -9.14 3.42
C LEU A 34 4.51 -9.95 4.33
N TYR A 35 3.39 -9.35 4.77
CA TYR A 35 2.37 -10.05 5.53
C TYR A 35 1.82 -11.25 4.77
N GLY A 36 1.46 -11.06 3.50
CA GLY A 36 0.97 -12.13 2.64
C GLY A 36 2.00 -13.27 2.49
N THR A 37 3.27 -12.92 2.33
CA THR A 37 4.36 -13.90 2.18
C THR A 37 4.60 -14.69 3.46
N ILE A 38 4.61 -14.03 4.63
CA ILE A 38 4.77 -14.69 5.93
C ILE A 38 3.59 -15.64 6.21
N LEU A 39 2.37 -15.19 5.94
CA LEU A 39 1.16 -16.01 6.10
C LEU A 39 1.11 -17.20 5.14
N ALA A 40 1.55 -17.00 3.89
CA ALA A 40 1.68 -18.09 2.93
C ALA A 40 2.76 -19.11 3.36
N ALA A 41 3.89 -18.62 3.89
CA ALA A 41 4.98 -19.46 4.38
C ALA A 41 4.64 -20.23 5.67
N LEU A 42 3.85 -19.65 6.58
CA LEU A 42 3.39 -20.32 7.81
C LEU A 42 2.40 -21.46 7.55
N GLY A 43 1.90 -21.60 6.32
CA GLY A 43 1.06 -22.73 5.90
C GLY A 43 -0.38 -22.32 5.61
N LEU A 44 -0.85 -22.77 4.44
CA LEU A 44 -2.22 -22.60 3.95
C LEU A 44 -3.20 -23.53 4.69
N ALA A 45 -3.35 -23.35 6.00
CA ALA A 45 -4.52 -23.87 6.70
C ALA A 45 -5.76 -23.07 6.27
N ILE A 46 -6.97 -23.64 6.39
CA ILE A 46 -8.25 -22.96 6.09
C ILE A 46 -8.36 -21.59 6.81
N LYS A 47 -7.74 -21.47 8.00
CA LYS A 47 -7.62 -20.19 8.74
C LYS A 47 -6.70 -19.17 8.06
N GLY A 48 -5.60 -19.61 7.44
CA GLY A 48 -4.66 -18.73 6.73
C GLY A 48 -5.28 -18.09 5.49
N VAL A 49 -6.07 -18.84 4.71
CA VAL A 49 -6.79 -18.33 3.55
C VAL A 49 -7.82 -17.25 3.95
N SER A 50 -8.56 -17.48 5.05
CA SER A 50 -9.53 -16.49 5.56
C SER A 50 -8.87 -15.17 5.95
N ILE A 51 -7.67 -15.23 6.55
CA ILE A 51 -6.89 -14.05 6.94
C ILE A 51 -6.30 -13.33 5.72
N LEU A 52 -5.87 -14.06 4.68
CA LEU A 52 -5.40 -13.46 3.43
C LEU A 52 -6.52 -12.70 2.71
N ILE A 53 -7.73 -13.25 2.67
CA ILE A 53 -8.91 -12.58 2.11
C ILE A 53 -9.22 -11.30 2.90
N PHE A 54 -9.18 -11.35 4.23
CA PHE A 54 -9.40 -10.19 5.08
C PHE A 54 -8.34 -9.09 4.88
N LEU A 55 -7.07 -9.47 4.79
CA LEU A 55 -5.97 -8.56 4.45
C LEU A 55 -6.21 -7.89 3.09
N THR A 56 -6.56 -8.67 2.05
CA THR A 56 -6.77 -8.13 0.70
C THR A 56 -7.94 -7.13 0.66
N LEU A 57 -9.01 -7.39 1.41
CA LEU A 57 -10.11 -6.43 1.56
C LEU A 57 -9.66 -5.13 2.23
N LEU A 58 -8.88 -5.22 3.31
CA LEU A 58 -8.33 -4.03 3.98
C LEU A 58 -7.40 -3.24 3.05
N ASP A 59 -6.56 -3.93 2.26
CA ASP A 59 -5.68 -3.31 1.26
C ASP A 59 -6.48 -2.41 0.31
N VAL A 60 -7.54 -2.96 -0.28
CA VAL A 60 -8.41 -2.23 -1.21
C VAL A 60 -9.09 -1.05 -0.52
N VAL A 61 -9.63 -1.24 0.69
CA VAL A 61 -10.29 -0.15 1.44
C VAL A 61 -9.30 1.00 1.72
N PHE A 62 -8.10 0.69 2.17
CA PHE A 62 -7.10 1.72 2.46
C PHE A 62 -6.60 2.41 1.19
N VAL A 63 -6.41 1.69 0.08
CA VAL A 63 -6.07 2.28 -1.22
C VAL A 63 -7.17 3.22 -1.71
N VAL A 64 -8.45 2.87 -1.54
CA VAL A 64 -9.57 3.74 -1.90
C VAL A 64 -9.59 5.00 -1.02
N ILE A 65 -9.46 4.87 0.30
CA ILE A 65 -9.44 6.03 1.22
C ILE A 65 -8.25 6.94 0.91
N ALA A 66 -7.08 6.36 0.67
CA ALA A 66 -5.88 7.10 0.28
C ALA A 66 -6.09 7.84 -1.04
N GLY A 67 -6.69 7.19 -2.03
CA GLY A 67 -7.03 7.81 -3.32
C GLY A 67 -7.95 9.01 -3.14
N VAL A 68 -9.02 8.85 -2.36
CA VAL A 68 -9.99 9.93 -2.08
C VAL A 68 -9.32 11.09 -1.33
N LYS A 69 -8.55 10.81 -0.27
CA LYS A 69 -7.86 11.86 0.50
C LYS A 69 -6.77 12.59 -0.27
N THR A 70 -6.02 11.85 -1.08
CA THR A 70 -4.99 12.45 -1.96
C THR A 70 -5.66 13.32 -3.04
N SER A 71 -6.84 12.91 -3.53
CA SER A 71 -7.65 13.71 -4.46
C SER A 71 -8.21 14.99 -3.84
N SER A 72 -8.42 15.04 -2.52
CA SER A 72 -8.78 16.25 -1.79
C SER A 72 -7.59 17.09 -1.34
N GLY A 73 -6.36 16.73 -1.73
CA GLY A 73 -5.13 17.43 -1.36
C GLY A 73 -4.64 17.14 0.07
N GLU A 74 -5.22 16.15 0.75
CA GLU A 74 -4.76 15.71 2.07
C GLU A 74 -3.74 14.58 1.96
N ALA A 75 -2.62 14.71 2.66
CA ALA A 75 -1.66 13.63 2.77
C ALA A 75 -2.25 12.50 3.63
N TYR A 76 -2.46 11.33 3.04
CA TYR A 76 -2.92 10.16 3.78
C TYR A 76 -1.76 9.27 4.20
N ARG A 77 -1.70 8.95 5.50
CA ARG A 77 -0.77 7.96 6.04
C ARG A 77 -1.49 6.65 6.23
N TYR A 78 -1.04 5.62 5.53
CA TYR A 78 -1.63 4.30 5.57
C TYR A 78 -1.43 3.68 6.97
N PRO A 79 -2.52 3.41 7.71
CA PRO A 79 -2.43 2.60 8.92
C PRO A 79 -2.01 1.17 8.50
N LEU A 80 -1.15 0.50 9.29
CA LEU A 80 -0.52 -0.81 8.99
C LEU A 80 0.78 -0.78 8.15
N THR A 81 1.35 0.39 7.92
CA THR A 81 2.71 0.48 7.35
C THR A 81 3.74 0.19 8.45
N VAL A 82 4.24 -1.05 8.53
CA VAL A 82 5.22 -1.46 9.56
C VAL A 82 6.64 -1.06 9.20
N ILE A 83 6.98 -1.06 7.90
CA ILE A 83 8.32 -0.71 7.43
C ILE A 83 8.21 0.49 6.48
N ARG A 84 8.80 1.61 6.88
CA ARG A 84 9.07 2.73 5.97
C ARG A 84 10.47 2.58 5.40
N VAL A 85 10.57 1.96 4.23
CA VAL A 85 11.84 1.78 3.51
C VAL A 85 12.22 3.09 2.81
N ILE A 86 11.23 3.81 2.30
CA ILE A 86 11.44 5.05 1.56
C ILE A 86 11.02 6.23 2.46
N LYS A 87 12.00 7.09 2.79
CA LYS A 87 11.83 8.36 3.51
C LYS A 87 11.70 9.54 2.55
#